data_AF-A0A8D2HJQ2-F1
#
_entry.id   AF-A0A8D2HJQ2-F1
#
_cell.length_a   1.000
_cell.length_b   1.000
_cell.length_c   1.000
_cell.angle_alpha   90.00
_cell.angle_beta   90.00
_cell.angle_gamma   90.00
#
_symmetry.space_group_name_H-M   'P 1'
#
loop_
_entity.id
_entity.type
_entity.pdbx_description
1 polymer ?
#
loop_
_entity_poly.entity_id
_entity_poly.type
_entity_poly.pdbx_seq_one_letter_code
_entity_poly.pdbx_strand_id
1 'polypeptide(L)'
;MRSALRLGLQGKGLVMLHVTRGVWGSTVRVWPLLPALLGTPRALSSLADKMGVYRKMWNPTEPRDWAQQYRERFIPFSKEQLLRLLIQEFHSSPAEKVALKEFSAHVDFCTLFHYHHILAKLQALYDPINPDRETLDQPSLTDPQRLSNEQEVLRALEPLLAQANFSALSEDALAYALVVHHPQDEVQVTINLDQYIYMQFWALGQRIGQMPRLSSVGSKWGFFTKLPPAERRYFKRVVLAARTKRGHLVLKSFKDTPLEGLEQLLPELKVRTPTLQRALLNLTLLVSGVVFFVNVGMVVLSDLKMATSLLFLLFAIFMGLRASKMFGQRRSVQALELAHMLYYRSTSNNSELLSALALRAQIEHTKEALLAHSFLARRPEGMCGPPEETSRWLQLEVEKWLLAQSGYEVAFNGSRALAHLQALTPSMGLYPPPGFPKLDPLAPVTSESSQAAPSSSNN
;
A
#
# COMPACT_ATOMS: atom_id res chain seq x y z
N MET A 1 -68.14 -34.88 2.19
CA MET A 1 -67.02 -35.72 1.71
C MET A 1 -65.92 -35.61 2.75
N ARG A 2 -65.77 -36.55 3.70
CA ARG A 2 -64.97 -37.81 3.61
C ARG A 2 -63.60 -37.50 2.97
N SER A 3 -62.44 -37.71 3.58
CA SER A 3 -62.08 -38.65 4.66
C SER A 3 -60.64 -38.37 5.14
N ALA A 4 -60.42 -38.68 6.41
CA ALA A 4 -59.14 -38.76 7.10
C ALA A 4 -58.14 -39.71 6.42
N LEU A 5 -56.84 -39.43 6.60
CA LEU A 5 -55.85 -40.46 6.90
C LEU A 5 -54.65 -39.84 7.63
N ARG A 6 -54.64 -40.05 8.95
CA ARG A 6 -53.45 -40.03 9.79
C ARG A 6 -52.74 -41.36 9.56
N LEU A 7 -51.42 -41.33 9.39
CA LEU A 7 -50.54 -42.44 9.75
C LEU A 7 -49.37 -41.85 10.54
N GLY A 8 -49.35 -42.17 11.82
CA GLY A 8 -48.21 -41.91 12.69
C GLY A 8 -47.19 -43.03 12.53
N LEU A 9 -45.92 -42.65 12.58
CA LEU A 9 -44.85 -43.54 13.03
C LEU A 9 -43.97 -42.76 13.99
N GLN A 10 -44.00 -43.26 15.21
CA GLN A 10 -43.29 -42.83 16.40
C GLN A 10 -41.97 -43.59 16.46
N GLY A 11 -40.85 -42.91 16.73
CA GLY A 11 -39.67 -43.60 17.28
C GLY A 11 -38.30 -43.01 16.95
N LYS A 12 -37.74 -42.31 17.94
CA LYS A 12 -36.31 -42.29 18.35
C LYS A 12 -35.30 -41.67 17.36
N GLY A 13 -34.48 -40.67 17.69
CA GLY A 13 -34.21 -39.99 18.95
C GLY A 13 -33.14 -38.90 18.73
N LEU A 14 -32.99 -38.07 19.77
CA LEU A 14 -31.88 -37.15 20.12
C LEU A 14 -30.63 -37.23 19.22
N VAL A 15 -30.04 -36.14 18.74
CA VAL A 15 -29.42 -35.10 19.57
C VAL A 15 -29.58 -33.72 18.91
N MET A 16 -30.36 -32.86 19.56
CA MET A 16 -30.37 -31.42 19.29
C MET A 16 -29.27 -30.80 20.15
N LEU A 17 -28.12 -30.48 19.56
CA LEU A 17 -27.09 -29.68 20.23
C LEU A 17 -27.64 -28.27 20.43
N HIS A 18 -28.16 -28.03 21.62
CA HIS A 18 -28.34 -26.68 22.16
C HIS A 18 -26.98 -25.98 22.11
N VAL A 19 -26.80 -25.09 21.14
CA VAL A 19 -25.74 -24.09 21.20
C VAL A 19 -26.15 -23.08 22.27
N THR A 20 -25.68 -23.35 23.48
CA THR A 20 -25.82 -22.46 24.62
C THR A 20 -25.12 -21.15 24.33
N ARG A 21 -25.93 -20.11 24.27
CA ARG A 21 -25.58 -18.71 24.45
C ARG A 21 -24.67 -18.58 25.68
N GLY A 22 -23.40 -18.25 25.47
CA GLY A 22 -22.40 -18.22 26.54
C GLY A 22 -21.31 -17.18 26.29
N VAL A 23 -21.46 -16.06 26.99
CA VAL A 23 -20.38 -15.19 27.51
C VAL A 23 -19.55 -14.42 26.48
N TRP A 24 -20.02 -13.20 26.20
CA TRP A 24 -19.17 -12.08 25.77
C TRP A 24 -18.06 -11.86 26.81
N GLY A 25 -16.85 -12.31 26.49
CA GLY A 25 -15.64 -11.98 27.22
C GLY A 25 -15.24 -10.53 26.98
N SER A 26 -15.32 -9.72 28.04
CA SER A 26 -14.40 -8.64 28.37
C SER A 26 -13.75 -7.92 27.19
N THR A 27 -14.42 -6.88 26.69
CA THR A 27 -13.82 -5.86 25.84
C THR A 27 -12.76 -5.12 26.67
N VAL A 28 -11.50 -5.51 26.54
CA VAL A 28 -10.37 -4.69 26.98
C VAL A 28 -10.46 -3.41 26.15
N ARG A 29 -10.93 -2.32 26.77
CA ARG A 29 -10.87 -0.97 26.21
C ARG A 29 -9.41 -0.54 26.14
N VAL A 30 -8.69 -1.04 25.15
CA VAL A 30 -7.59 -0.28 24.58
C VAL A 30 -8.27 0.94 23.98
N TRP A 31 -8.01 2.12 24.52
CA TRP A 31 -8.34 3.37 23.85
C TRP A 31 -7.39 3.50 22.65
N PRO A 32 -7.84 3.42 21.40
CA PRO A 32 -7.13 4.14 20.38
C PRO A 32 -7.70 5.56 20.43
N LEU A 33 -6.86 6.55 20.71
CA LEU A 33 -7.12 7.92 20.25
C LEU A 33 -7.11 7.86 18.71
N LEU A 34 -8.19 7.37 18.11
CA LEU A 34 -8.39 7.39 16.67
C LEU A 34 -8.70 8.83 16.27
N PRO A 35 -8.03 9.38 15.25
CA PRO A 35 -8.61 10.52 14.56
C PRO A 35 -9.88 10.00 13.89
N ALA A 36 -11.04 10.30 14.48
CA ALA A 36 -12.33 10.16 13.84
C ALA A 36 -12.43 11.17 12.69
N LEU A 37 -11.78 10.88 11.56
CA LEU A 37 -11.84 11.68 10.35
C LEU A 37 -12.09 10.76 9.16
N LEU A 38 -13.25 10.10 9.20
CA LEU A 38 -13.93 9.64 8.00
C LEU A 38 -14.24 10.86 7.13
N GLY A 39 -13.34 11.15 6.19
CA GLY A 39 -13.53 11.94 4.96
C GLY A 39 -14.71 12.90 4.91
N THR A 40 -14.80 13.87 5.83
CA THR A 40 -15.79 14.93 5.74
C THR A 40 -15.22 16.10 4.91
N PRO A 41 -16.06 16.89 4.22
CA PRO A 41 -15.61 18.11 3.55
C PRO A 41 -14.90 19.12 4.49
N ARG A 42 -15.13 18.99 5.80
CA ARG A 42 -14.43 19.74 6.85
C ARG A 42 -12.95 19.35 6.97
N ALA A 43 -12.60 18.09 6.70
CA ALA A 43 -11.20 17.62 6.73
C ALA A 43 -10.38 18.22 5.58
N LEU A 44 -10.95 18.34 4.38
CA LEU A 44 -10.25 18.94 3.23
C LEU A 44 -10.04 20.46 3.38
N SER A 45 -10.96 21.16 4.04
CA SER A 45 -10.79 22.58 4.37
C SER A 45 -9.70 22.78 5.43
N SER A 46 -9.72 21.99 6.51
CA SER A 46 -8.64 21.95 7.51
C SER A 46 -7.27 21.67 6.86
N LEU A 47 -7.22 20.70 5.94
CA LEU A 47 -6.01 20.38 5.19
C LEU A 47 -5.54 21.56 4.32
N ALA A 48 -6.46 22.23 3.62
CA ALA A 48 -6.15 23.41 2.80
C ALA A 48 -5.55 24.55 3.63
N ASP A 49 -6.10 24.79 4.83
CA ASP A 49 -5.61 25.80 5.76
C ASP A 49 -4.18 25.47 6.22
N LYS A 50 -3.93 24.23 6.64
CA LYS A 50 -2.58 23.76 7.04
C LYS A 50 -1.58 23.84 5.89
N MET A 51 -1.98 23.43 4.68
CA MET A 51 -1.14 23.61 3.47
C MET A 51 -0.83 25.08 3.22
N GLY A 52 -1.79 25.98 3.47
CA GLY A 52 -1.60 27.43 3.40
C GLY A 52 -0.55 27.95 4.39
N VAL A 53 -0.46 27.37 5.59
CA VAL A 53 0.58 27.68 6.58
C VAL A 53 1.96 27.26 6.06
N TYR A 54 2.10 26.01 5.60
CA TYR A 54 3.38 25.50 5.08
C TYR A 54 3.87 26.26 3.84
N ARG A 55 2.97 26.68 2.95
CA ARG A 55 3.32 27.50 1.77
C ARG A 55 3.88 28.88 2.11
N LYS A 56 3.54 29.42 3.27
CA LYS A 56 4.05 30.72 3.76
C LYS A 56 5.42 30.58 4.43
N MET A 57 5.83 29.37 4.81
CA MET A 57 7.14 29.13 5.40
C MET A 57 8.22 29.17 4.32
N TRP A 58 9.28 29.92 4.57
CA TRP A 58 10.45 29.95 3.68
C TRP A 58 11.17 28.60 3.66
N ASN A 59 11.27 27.95 4.83
CA ASN A 59 11.77 26.58 5.00
C ASN A 59 10.75 25.78 5.83
N PRO A 60 9.85 25.00 5.18
CA PRO A 60 8.85 24.21 5.91
C PRO A 60 9.55 23.21 6.83
N THR A 61 9.20 23.25 8.12
CA THR A 61 9.75 22.35 9.15
C THR A 61 8.83 21.14 9.31
N GLU A 62 9.41 19.99 9.64
CA GLU A 62 8.65 18.76 9.84
C GLU A 62 7.59 18.89 10.95
N PRO A 63 6.43 18.23 10.79
CA PRO A 63 5.43 18.10 11.84
C PRO A 63 6.02 17.54 13.13
N ARG A 64 5.43 17.93 14.28
CA ARG A 64 5.86 17.42 15.59
C ARG A 64 5.70 15.90 15.65
N ASP A 65 6.69 15.24 16.27
CA ASP A 65 6.74 13.79 16.50
C ASP A 65 6.67 12.92 15.23
N TRP A 66 6.90 13.50 14.05
CA TRP A 66 6.86 12.78 12.78
C TRP A 66 7.69 11.48 12.82
N ALA A 67 8.95 11.57 13.26
CA ALA A 67 9.85 10.44 13.32
C ALA A 67 9.38 9.35 14.31
N GLN A 68 8.63 9.71 15.35
CA GLN A 68 8.07 8.76 16.31
C GLN A 68 6.78 8.13 15.78
N GLN A 69 5.92 8.92 15.12
CA GLN A 69 4.64 8.48 14.59
C GLN A 69 4.80 7.47 13.44
N TYR A 70 5.79 7.71 12.56
CA TYR A 70 6.00 6.91 11.35
C TYR A 70 7.26 6.04 11.39
N ARG A 71 7.66 5.57 12.60
CA ARG A 71 8.69 4.53 12.73
C ARG A 71 8.32 3.30 11.90
N GLU A 72 9.32 2.65 11.30
CA GLU A 72 9.12 1.42 10.54
C GLU A 72 8.52 0.32 11.42
N ARG A 73 7.36 -0.22 11.04
CA ARG A 73 6.69 -1.30 11.78
C ARG A 73 6.79 -2.65 11.06
N PHE A 74 7.29 -2.66 9.83
CA PHE A 74 7.40 -3.88 9.05
C PHE A 74 8.55 -4.76 9.52
N ILE A 75 8.25 -6.02 9.85
CA ILE A 75 9.25 -7.02 10.23
C ILE A 75 9.93 -7.54 8.94
N PRO A 76 11.22 -7.22 8.70
CA PRO A 76 11.89 -7.39 7.40
C PRO A 76 12.39 -8.81 7.14
N PHE A 77 11.66 -9.83 7.58
CA PHE A 77 11.99 -11.23 7.39
C PHE A 77 10.82 -11.97 6.74
N SER A 78 11.11 -12.99 5.92
CA SER A 78 10.09 -14.00 5.59
C SER A 78 9.77 -14.83 6.84
N LYS A 79 8.62 -15.49 6.85
CA LYS A 79 8.26 -16.41 7.94
C LYS A 79 9.30 -17.52 8.11
N GLU A 80 9.79 -18.07 7.00
CA GLU A 80 10.76 -19.17 6.95
C GLU A 80 12.15 -18.70 7.39
N GLN A 81 12.53 -17.47 7.06
CA GLN A 81 13.75 -16.86 7.60
C GLN A 81 13.64 -16.68 9.10
N LEU A 82 12.51 -16.15 9.58
CA LEU A 82 12.26 -15.94 11.00
C LEU A 82 12.29 -17.26 11.78
N LEU A 83 11.61 -18.29 11.30
CA LEU A 83 11.63 -19.63 11.91
C LEU A 83 13.06 -20.20 11.98
N ARG A 84 13.85 -20.06 10.92
CA ARG A 84 15.24 -20.54 10.93
C ARG A 84 16.09 -19.82 11.98
N LEU A 85 15.96 -18.49 12.08
CA LEU A 85 16.69 -17.70 13.08
C LEU A 85 16.26 -18.08 14.51
N LEU A 86 14.94 -18.20 14.76
CA LEU A 86 14.41 -18.59 16.07
C LEU A 86 14.84 -20.01 16.46
N ILE A 87 14.91 -20.94 15.50
CA ILE A 87 15.42 -22.30 15.73
C ILE A 87 16.91 -22.29 16.08
N GLN A 88 17.70 -21.50 15.35
CA GLN A 88 19.14 -21.42 15.57
C GLN A 88 19.47 -20.82 16.94
N GLU A 89 18.71 -19.81 17.37
CA GLU A 89 19.05 -19.04 18.56
C GLU A 89 18.34 -19.51 19.84
N PHE A 90 17.07 -19.93 19.75
CA PHE A 90 16.23 -20.18 20.92
C PHE A 90 15.79 -21.65 21.05
N HIS A 91 15.54 -22.33 19.94
CA HIS A 91 14.96 -23.69 19.94
C HIS A 91 15.96 -24.69 19.39
N SER A 92 17.07 -24.89 20.12
CA SER A 92 18.20 -25.69 19.65
C SER A 92 17.99 -27.20 19.83
N SER A 93 17.16 -27.63 20.78
CA SER A 93 16.91 -29.05 21.01
C SER A 93 15.96 -29.65 19.96
N PRO A 94 16.06 -30.96 19.63
CA PRO A 94 15.16 -31.59 18.66
C PRO A 94 13.68 -31.47 19.03
N ALA A 95 13.34 -31.54 20.33
CA ALA A 95 11.97 -31.43 20.81
C ALA A 95 11.41 -30.02 20.64
N GLU A 96 12.17 -28.99 21.01
CA GLU A 96 11.78 -27.58 20.82
C GLU A 96 11.61 -27.22 19.34
N LYS A 97 12.47 -27.77 18.46
CA LYS A 97 12.34 -27.59 17.00
C LYS A 97 11.03 -28.13 16.46
N VAL A 98 10.61 -29.30 16.94
CA VAL A 98 9.33 -29.90 16.54
C VAL A 98 8.17 -29.07 17.08
N ALA A 99 8.20 -28.73 18.38
CA ALA A 99 7.17 -27.93 19.03
C ALA A 99 6.97 -26.56 18.35
N LEU A 100 8.05 -25.84 18.01
CA LEU A 100 7.94 -24.55 17.31
C LEU A 100 7.35 -24.71 15.90
N LYS A 101 7.71 -25.76 15.18
CA LYS A 101 7.15 -26.03 13.84
C LYS A 101 5.67 -26.37 13.89
N GLU A 102 5.26 -27.18 14.87
CA GLU A 102 3.85 -27.49 15.13
C GLU A 102 3.08 -26.22 15.49
N PHE A 103 3.63 -25.38 16.37
CA PHE A 103 3.06 -24.08 16.70
C PHE A 103 2.93 -23.19 15.47
N SER A 104 3.96 -23.09 14.63
CA SER A 104 3.89 -22.32 13.38
C SER A 104 2.79 -22.82 12.45
N ALA A 105 2.65 -24.13 12.29
CA ALA A 105 1.61 -24.72 11.45
C ALA A 105 0.20 -24.41 12.00
N HIS A 106 0.05 -24.45 13.33
CA HIS A 106 -1.18 -24.08 14.02
C HIS A 106 -1.55 -22.60 13.80
N VAL A 107 -0.57 -21.69 13.94
CA VAL A 107 -0.75 -20.25 13.68
C VAL A 107 -1.13 -20.02 12.22
N ASP A 108 -0.44 -20.65 11.27
CA ASP A 108 -0.72 -20.51 9.85
C ASP A 108 -2.16 -20.89 9.52
N PHE A 109 -2.66 -22.00 10.06
CA PHE A 109 -4.05 -22.43 9.85
C PHE A 109 -5.07 -21.44 10.45
N CYS A 110 -4.90 -21.07 11.72
CA CYS A 110 -5.81 -20.17 12.41
C CYS A 110 -5.89 -18.81 11.71
N THR A 111 -4.74 -18.28 11.31
CA THR A 111 -4.66 -17.00 10.60
C THR A 111 -5.23 -17.12 9.18
N LEU A 112 -4.95 -18.19 8.44
CA LEU A 112 -5.48 -18.39 7.08
C LEU A 112 -7.00 -18.32 7.06
N PHE A 113 -7.67 -19.11 7.91
CA PHE A 113 -9.13 -19.11 7.97
C PHE A 113 -9.68 -17.72 8.34
N HIS A 114 -9.09 -17.08 9.34
CA HIS A 114 -9.50 -15.77 9.82
C HIS A 114 -9.41 -14.68 8.75
N TYR A 115 -8.25 -14.55 8.09
CA TYR A 115 -8.04 -13.51 7.07
C TYR A 115 -8.77 -13.82 5.76
N HIS A 116 -8.95 -15.09 5.41
CA HIS A 116 -9.80 -15.47 4.28
C HIS A 116 -11.25 -15.00 4.49
N HIS A 117 -11.81 -15.19 5.70
CA HIS A 117 -13.15 -14.72 6.04
C HIS A 117 -13.27 -13.19 6.04
N ILE A 118 -12.27 -12.49 6.57
CA ILE A 118 -12.22 -11.02 6.52
C ILE A 118 -12.18 -10.54 5.07
N LEU A 119 -11.32 -11.13 4.24
CA LEU A 119 -11.19 -10.77 2.84
C LEU A 119 -12.51 -10.99 2.08
N ALA A 120 -13.17 -12.14 2.26
CA ALA A 120 -14.44 -12.44 1.61
C ALA A 120 -15.53 -11.41 1.98
N LYS A 121 -15.63 -11.03 3.26
CA LYS A 121 -16.55 -9.97 3.70
C LYS A 121 -16.21 -8.62 3.09
N LEU A 122 -14.93 -8.25 3.08
CA LEU A 122 -14.47 -6.97 2.56
C LEU A 122 -14.70 -6.86 1.04
N GLN A 123 -14.45 -7.95 0.31
CA GLN A 123 -14.73 -8.05 -1.13
C GLN A 123 -16.23 -7.94 -1.40
N ALA A 124 -17.08 -8.61 -0.62
CA ALA A 124 -18.53 -8.50 -0.76
C ALA A 124 -19.05 -7.08 -0.51
N LEU A 125 -18.44 -6.34 0.43
CA LEU A 125 -18.78 -4.93 0.68
C LEU A 125 -18.28 -4.00 -0.45
N TYR A 126 -17.14 -4.32 -1.06
CA TYR A 126 -16.54 -3.50 -2.11
C TYR A 126 -17.12 -3.76 -3.50
N ASP A 127 -17.58 -4.98 -3.80
CA ASP A 127 -18.06 -5.39 -5.13
C ASP A 127 -19.12 -4.44 -5.74
N PRO A 128 -20.13 -3.93 -5.00
CA PRO A 128 -21.13 -3.03 -5.56
C PRO A 128 -20.59 -1.65 -5.99
N ILE A 129 -19.43 -1.25 -5.46
CA ILE A 129 -18.79 0.05 -5.74
C ILE A 129 -17.49 -0.09 -6.56
N ASN A 130 -17.10 -1.32 -6.90
CA ASN A 130 -15.88 -1.60 -7.64
C ASN A 130 -15.97 -1.04 -9.07
N PRO A 131 -15.07 -0.13 -9.49
CA PRO A 131 -15.03 0.36 -10.86
C PRO A 131 -14.57 -0.70 -11.87
N ASP A 132 -13.78 -1.68 -11.42
CA ASP A 132 -13.21 -2.75 -12.25
C ASP A 132 -14.04 -4.04 -12.12
N ARG A 133 -15.36 -3.92 -11.98
CA ARG A 133 -16.22 -5.06 -11.74
C ARG A 133 -16.48 -5.84 -13.02
N GLU A 134 -16.25 -7.15 -12.97
CA GLU A 134 -16.53 -8.08 -14.08
C GLU A 134 -17.88 -8.81 -13.94
N THR A 135 -18.57 -8.65 -12.80
CA THR A 135 -19.86 -9.29 -12.51
C THR A 135 -21.06 -8.48 -13.06
N LEU A 136 -22.16 -9.19 -13.33
CA LEU A 136 -23.39 -8.64 -13.97
C LEU A 136 -23.96 -7.42 -13.25
N ASP A 137 -24.30 -6.39 -14.03
CA ASP A 137 -24.84 -5.09 -13.59
C ASP A 137 -25.94 -5.21 -12.52
N GLN A 138 -25.63 -4.71 -11.33
CA GLN A 138 -26.61 -4.44 -10.28
C GLN A 138 -27.24 -3.06 -10.56
N PRO A 139 -28.44 -2.76 -10.04
CA PRO A 139 -29.02 -1.42 -10.16
C PRO A 139 -28.00 -0.37 -9.69
N SER A 140 -27.79 0.66 -10.50
CA SER A 140 -26.81 1.70 -10.21
C SER A 140 -27.12 2.37 -8.87
N LEU A 141 -26.18 2.30 -7.95
CA LEU A 141 -26.30 2.95 -6.65
C LEU A 141 -26.42 4.46 -6.83
N THR A 142 -27.32 5.09 -6.07
CA THR A 142 -27.35 6.54 -5.96
C THR A 142 -26.05 7.04 -5.31
N ASP A 143 -25.60 8.25 -5.65
CA ASP A 143 -24.38 8.82 -5.06
C ASP A 143 -24.33 8.83 -3.52
N PRO A 144 -25.41 9.16 -2.77
CA PRO A 144 -25.38 9.07 -1.31
C PRO A 144 -25.23 7.62 -0.80
N GLN A 145 -25.88 6.64 -1.45
CA GLN A 145 -25.71 5.22 -1.10
C GLN A 145 -24.28 4.75 -1.38
N ARG A 146 -23.72 5.13 -2.54
CA ARG A 146 -22.34 4.82 -2.89
C ARG A 146 -21.36 5.39 -1.87
N LEU A 147 -21.54 6.65 -1.47
CA LEU A 147 -20.68 7.29 -0.47
C LEU A 147 -20.79 6.63 0.92
N SER A 148 -21.98 6.17 1.31
CA SER A 148 -22.17 5.39 2.54
C SER A 148 -21.43 4.05 2.48
N ASN A 149 -21.55 3.31 1.37
CA ASN A 149 -20.85 2.04 1.17
C ASN A 149 -19.32 2.24 1.16
N GLU A 150 -18.83 3.29 0.50
CA GLU A 150 -17.41 3.67 0.50
C GLU A 150 -16.90 3.89 1.93
N GLN A 151 -17.65 4.61 2.77
CA GLN A 151 -17.29 4.81 4.18
C GLN A 151 -17.33 3.52 5.00
N GLU A 152 -18.22 2.58 4.69
CA GLU A 152 -18.25 1.26 5.33
C GLU A 152 -17.04 0.41 4.95
N VAL A 153 -16.65 0.41 3.67
CA VAL A 153 -15.43 -0.27 3.20
C VAL A 153 -14.19 0.32 3.86
N LEU A 154 -14.06 1.65 3.95
CA LEU A 154 -12.91 2.29 4.61
C LEU A 154 -12.83 1.96 6.10
N ARG A 155 -13.97 1.92 6.80
CA ARG A 155 -14.04 1.46 8.21
C ARG A 155 -13.64 0.01 8.37
N ALA A 156 -14.07 -0.87 7.46
CA ALA A 156 -13.70 -2.28 7.48
C ALA A 156 -12.21 -2.50 7.14
N LEU A 157 -11.60 -1.61 6.35
CA LEU A 157 -10.20 -1.67 5.94
C LEU A 157 -9.24 -1.22 7.05
N GLU A 158 -9.64 -0.29 7.91
CA GLU A 158 -8.81 0.28 8.98
C GLU A 158 -8.16 -0.77 9.91
N PRO A 159 -8.88 -1.74 10.51
CA PRO A 159 -8.25 -2.76 11.35
C PRO A 159 -7.29 -3.66 10.54
N LEU A 160 -7.57 -3.89 9.26
CA LEU A 160 -6.72 -4.68 8.38
C LEU A 160 -5.40 -3.95 8.09
N LEU A 161 -5.46 -2.64 7.82
CA LEU A 161 -4.29 -1.79 7.63
C LEU A 161 -3.44 -1.71 8.90
N ALA A 162 -4.07 -1.55 10.06
CA ALA A 162 -3.39 -1.53 11.35
C ALA A 162 -2.63 -2.85 11.60
N GLN A 163 -3.26 -4.00 11.31
CA GLN A 163 -2.61 -5.30 11.40
C GLN A 163 -1.50 -5.50 10.36
N ALA A 164 -1.68 -4.96 9.15
CA ALA A 164 -0.67 -4.96 8.09
C ALA A 164 0.49 -3.97 8.34
N ASN A 165 0.57 -3.41 9.55
CA ASN A 165 1.61 -2.49 10.01
C ASN A 165 1.62 -1.12 9.31
N PHE A 166 0.49 -0.71 8.73
CA PHE A 166 0.31 0.64 8.20
C PHE A 166 -0.14 1.62 9.29
N SER A 167 0.38 2.85 9.21
CA SER A 167 0.01 3.99 10.05
C SER A 167 -0.70 5.03 9.20
N ALA A 168 -1.87 5.51 9.64
CA ALA A 168 -2.58 6.58 8.97
C ALA A 168 -1.77 7.88 9.04
N LEU A 169 -1.66 8.60 7.93
CA LEU A 169 -1.02 9.92 7.91
C LEU A 169 -1.95 10.96 8.53
N SER A 170 -1.44 11.69 9.51
CA SER A 170 -2.16 12.82 10.11
C SER A 170 -2.36 13.95 9.09
N GLU A 171 -3.37 14.81 9.29
CA GLU A 171 -3.62 15.93 8.39
C GLU A 171 -2.42 16.89 8.29
N ASP A 172 -1.67 17.07 9.39
CA ASP A 172 -0.48 17.92 9.42
C ASP A 172 0.67 17.29 8.64
N ALA A 173 0.84 15.97 8.81
CA ALA A 173 1.78 15.18 8.05
C ALA A 173 1.49 15.21 6.55
N LEU A 174 0.22 15.05 6.19
CA LEU A 174 -0.22 15.12 4.81
C LEU A 174 -0.04 16.54 4.25
N ALA A 175 -0.42 17.59 4.99
CA ALA A 175 -0.25 18.98 4.55
C ALA A 175 1.22 19.31 4.23
N TYR A 176 2.15 18.88 5.10
CA TYR A 176 3.58 19.02 4.87
C TYR A 176 4.02 18.29 3.59
N ALA A 177 3.69 17.00 3.49
CA ALA A 177 4.11 16.15 2.37
C ALA A 177 3.50 16.52 1.00
N LEU A 178 2.35 17.20 0.98
CA LEU A 178 1.73 17.72 -0.25
C LEU A 178 2.22 19.13 -0.65
N VAL A 179 3.04 19.78 0.17
CA VAL A 179 3.56 21.14 -0.08
C VAL A 179 5.06 21.16 -0.32
N VAL A 180 5.81 20.32 0.40
CA VAL A 180 7.27 20.27 0.26
C VAL A 180 7.65 19.56 -1.03
N HIS A 181 8.43 20.22 -1.88
CA HIS A 181 8.96 19.64 -3.12
C HIS A 181 10.48 19.49 -3.02
N HIS A 182 11.02 18.37 -3.52
CA HIS A 182 12.47 18.17 -3.55
C HIS A 182 13.09 18.77 -4.83
N PRO A 183 14.24 19.45 -4.77
CA PRO A 183 14.84 20.14 -5.93
C PRO A 183 15.24 19.23 -7.09
N GLN A 184 15.46 17.94 -6.86
CA GLN A 184 15.76 16.99 -7.95
C GLN A 184 14.51 16.30 -8.53
N ASP A 185 13.31 16.66 -8.09
CA ASP A 185 12.07 16.17 -8.70
C ASP A 185 11.79 17.00 -9.97
N GLU A 186 11.91 16.36 -11.13
CA GLU A 186 11.77 17.04 -12.43
C GLU A 186 10.32 17.45 -12.72
N VAL A 187 9.35 16.71 -12.18
CA VAL A 187 7.92 16.95 -12.34
C VAL A 187 7.35 17.49 -11.04
N GLN A 188 7.04 18.79 -11.03
CA GLN A 188 6.26 19.42 -9.96
C GLN A 188 4.78 19.30 -10.30
N VAL A 189 3.97 18.90 -9.34
CA VAL A 189 2.51 18.86 -9.52
C VAL A 189 1.85 19.85 -8.59
N THR A 190 0.58 20.13 -8.83
CA THR A 190 -0.22 20.97 -7.96
C THR A 190 -1.60 20.37 -7.88
N ILE A 191 -2.07 20.23 -6.66
CA ILE A 191 -3.33 19.60 -6.33
C ILE A 191 -4.39 20.67 -6.21
N ASN A 192 -5.56 20.38 -6.77
CA ASN A 192 -6.76 21.15 -6.50
C ASN A 192 -7.65 20.34 -5.54
N LEU A 193 -7.63 20.68 -4.25
CA LEU A 193 -8.40 19.98 -3.22
C LEU A 193 -9.92 20.04 -3.48
N ASP A 194 -10.40 21.06 -4.21
CA ASP A 194 -11.81 21.20 -4.58
C ASP A 194 -12.32 20.08 -5.48
N GLN A 195 -11.44 19.29 -6.10
CA GLN A 195 -11.82 18.14 -6.92
C GLN A 195 -12.13 16.90 -6.09
N TYR A 196 -11.76 16.90 -4.81
CA TYR A 196 -11.86 15.75 -3.93
C TYR A 196 -13.04 15.88 -2.95
N ILE A 197 -13.62 14.74 -2.59
CA ILE A 197 -14.57 14.63 -1.46
C ILE A 197 -13.78 14.26 -0.20
N TYR A 198 -12.91 13.26 -0.32
CA TYR A 198 -11.96 12.87 0.71
C TYR A 198 -10.70 12.24 0.09
N MET A 199 -9.61 12.26 0.86
CA MET A 199 -8.39 11.52 0.58
C MET A 199 -7.77 11.05 1.90
N GLN A 200 -7.27 9.83 1.91
CA GLN A 200 -6.62 9.22 3.06
C GLN A 200 -5.37 8.47 2.58
N PHE A 201 -4.29 8.64 3.35
CA PHE A 201 -3.02 7.99 3.11
C PHE A 201 -2.64 7.16 4.33
N TRP A 202 -2.08 6.00 4.08
CA TRP A 202 -1.44 5.18 5.10
C TRP A 202 -0.03 4.84 4.66
N ALA A 203 0.94 4.92 5.56
CA ALA A 203 2.32 4.58 5.30
C ALA A 203 2.76 3.43 6.21
N LEU A 204 3.52 2.48 5.65
CA LEU A 204 4.07 1.36 6.42
C LEU A 204 5.10 1.84 7.46
N GLY A 205 5.84 2.89 7.11
CA GLY A 205 6.89 3.47 7.92
C GLY A 205 7.93 4.18 7.07
N GLN A 206 8.67 5.08 7.69
CA GLN A 206 9.70 5.88 7.07
C GLN A 206 11.04 5.14 7.07
N ARG A 207 11.78 5.25 5.96
CA ARG A 207 13.18 4.88 5.85
C ARG A 207 14.00 6.04 5.31
N ILE A 208 15.29 6.02 5.61
CA ILE A 208 16.28 6.90 5.01
C ILE A 208 17.13 6.03 4.09
N GLY A 209 17.34 6.48 2.86
CA GLY A 209 18.20 5.76 1.94
C GLY A 209 18.42 6.51 0.63
N GLN A 210 19.33 6.00 -0.18
CA GLN A 210 19.59 6.54 -1.50
C GLN A 210 18.44 6.18 -2.44
N MET A 211 17.77 7.20 -2.95
CA MET A 211 16.70 7.04 -3.94
C MET A 211 17.29 7.20 -5.35
N PRO A 212 17.21 6.18 -6.21
CA PRO A 212 17.60 6.36 -7.61
C PRO A 212 16.69 7.41 -8.27
N ARG A 213 17.28 8.26 -9.12
CA ARG A 213 16.53 9.24 -9.90
C ARG A 213 15.57 8.48 -10.82
N LEU A 214 14.27 8.77 -10.71
CA LEU A 214 13.23 8.02 -11.42
C LEU A 214 13.18 8.28 -12.93
N SER A 215 13.91 9.26 -13.44
CA SER A 215 13.95 9.57 -14.87
C SER A 215 15.00 8.77 -15.63
N SER A 216 14.60 7.59 -16.11
CA SER A 216 15.31 6.88 -17.18
C SER A 216 14.89 7.35 -18.58
N VAL A 217 13.72 7.98 -18.69
CA VAL A 217 13.15 8.42 -19.96
C VAL A 217 13.59 9.85 -20.26
N GLY A 218 14.75 9.99 -20.91
CA GLY A 218 14.94 11.11 -21.82
C GLY A 218 15.98 12.18 -21.48
N SER A 219 16.74 12.11 -20.40
CA SER A 219 17.91 13.00 -20.23
C SER A 219 19.14 12.47 -20.97
N LYS A 220 19.06 12.39 -22.31
CA LYS A 220 20.25 12.31 -23.20
C LYS A 220 20.76 13.70 -23.60
N TRP A 221 20.45 14.73 -22.82
CA TRP A 221 21.02 16.06 -23.00
C TRP A 221 22.10 16.34 -21.93
N GLY A 222 23.35 16.20 -22.35
CA GLY A 222 24.40 17.18 -22.04
C GLY A 222 25.19 17.05 -20.73
N PHE A 223 26.26 16.26 -20.78
CA PHE A 223 27.64 16.58 -20.32
C PHE A 223 27.97 17.16 -18.93
N PHE A 224 27.06 17.41 -17.99
CA PHE A 224 27.46 17.91 -16.66
C PHE A 224 26.83 17.11 -15.52
N THR A 225 27.70 16.37 -14.81
CA THR A 225 27.51 15.75 -13.49
C THR A 225 26.18 15.00 -13.30
N LYS A 226 26.22 13.66 -13.42
CA LYS A 226 25.23 12.83 -12.73
C LYS A 226 25.36 13.17 -11.23
N LEU A 227 24.46 13.99 -10.69
CA LEU A 227 24.44 14.21 -9.25
C LEU A 227 24.25 12.83 -8.58
N PRO A 228 25.01 12.51 -7.53
CA PRO A 228 24.84 11.26 -6.81
C PRO A 228 23.39 11.15 -6.30
N PRO A 229 22.84 9.93 -6.19
CA PRO A 229 21.52 9.72 -5.62
C PRO A 229 21.48 10.38 -4.24
N ALA A 230 20.55 11.31 -4.05
CA ALA A 230 20.39 11.97 -2.76
C ALA A 230 19.88 10.97 -1.74
N GLU A 231 20.44 11.04 -0.53
CA GLU A 231 19.84 10.39 0.62
C GLU A 231 18.53 11.11 0.93
N ARG A 232 17.43 10.37 0.82
CA ARG A 232 16.08 10.90 1.02
C ARG A 232 15.29 10.03 1.96
N ARG A 233 14.32 10.67 2.59
CA ARG A 233 13.31 10.01 3.41
C ARG A 233 12.23 9.48 2.48
N TYR A 234 11.85 8.23 2.66
CA TYR A 234 10.80 7.62 1.85
C TYR A 234 9.99 6.60 2.61
N PHE A 235 8.77 6.39 2.14
CA PHE A 235 7.90 5.33 2.59
C PHE A 235 8.07 4.12 1.67
N LYS A 236 8.41 2.97 2.26
CA LYS A 236 8.58 1.72 1.51
C LYS A 236 7.27 1.28 0.84
N ARG A 237 6.13 1.49 1.53
CA ARG A 237 4.79 1.30 0.98
C ARG A 237 3.84 2.39 1.46
N VAL A 238 3.01 2.87 0.55
CA VAL A 238 1.96 3.85 0.81
C VAL A 238 0.66 3.34 0.21
N VAL A 239 -0.42 3.37 0.98
CA VAL A 239 -1.78 3.10 0.52
C VAL A 239 -2.52 4.43 0.41
N LEU A 240 -3.21 4.62 -0.71
CA LEU A 240 -4.04 5.77 -1.01
C LEU A 240 -5.48 5.31 -1.19
N ALA A 241 -6.39 5.95 -0.47
CA ALA A 241 -7.82 5.93 -0.76
C ALA A 241 -8.29 7.34 -1.07
N ALA A 242 -8.81 7.58 -2.26
CA ALA A 242 -9.31 8.90 -2.65
C ALA A 242 -10.60 8.81 -3.44
N ARG A 243 -11.51 9.74 -3.19
CA ARG A 243 -12.75 9.92 -3.94
C ARG A 243 -12.80 11.31 -4.55
N THR A 244 -12.90 11.39 -5.88
CA THR A 244 -13.12 12.67 -6.57
C THR A 244 -14.61 12.97 -6.73
N LYS A 245 -14.96 14.25 -6.90
CA LYS A 245 -16.36 14.71 -7.02
C LYS A 245 -17.06 14.11 -8.24
N ARG A 246 -16.32 13.80 -9.30
CA ARG A 246 -16.84 13.27 -10.57
C ARG A 246 -16.48 11.80 -10.82
N GLY A 247 -15.60 11.23 -10.00
CA GLY A 247 -15.08 9.87 -10.16
C GLY A 247 -15.70 8.87 -9.20
N HIS A 248 -15.01 7.76 -8.99
CA HIS A 248 -15.34 6.72 -7.99
C HIS A 248 -14.25 6.67 -6.91
N LEU A 249 -14.43 5.85 -5.87
CA LEU A 249 -13.37 5.55 -4.90
C LEU A 249 -12.22 4.81 -5.59
N VAL A 250 -11.04 5.41 -5.55
CA VAL A 250 -9.80 4.83 -6.06
C VAL A 250 -8.97 4.34 -4.87
N LEU A 251 -8.67 3.05 -4.85
CA LEU A 251 -7.76 2.44 -3.88
C LEU A 251 -6.47 2.02 -4.59
N LYS A 252 -5.31 2.52 -4.15
CA LYS A 252 -4.01 2.19 -4.76
C LYS A 252 -2.92 2.02 -3.72
N SER A 253 -2.01 1.09 -3.96
CA SER A 253 -0.78 0.96 -3.19
C SER A 253 0.43 1.26 -4.06
N PHE A 254 1.38 1.98 -3.48
CA PHE A 254 2.61 2.40 -4.11
C PHE A 254 3.80 1.92 -3.29
N LYS A 255 4.91 1.59 -3.96
CA LYS A 255 6.21 1.32 -3.33
C LYS A 255 7.15 2.51 -3.46
N ASP A 256 8.10 2.59 -2.52
CA ASP A 256 9.27 3.46 -2.61
C ASP A 256 8.91 4.92 -2.95
N THR A 257 8.01 5.48 -2.15
CA THR A 257 7.47 6.83 -2.34
C THR A 257 8.21 7.84 -1.47
N PRO A 258 8.86 8.87 -2.05
CA PRO A 258 9.50 9.92 -1.27
C PRO A 258 8.46 10.73 -0.49
N LEU A 259 8.84 11.26 0.68
CA LEU A 259 7.92 12.08 1.49
C LEU A 259 7.42 13.29 0.70
N GLU A 260 8.31 13.94 -0.04
CA GLU A 260 8.05 15.17 -0.79
C GLU A 260 7.24 14.92 -2.08
N GLY A 261 6.96 13.65 -2.42
CA GLY A 261 6.31 13.26 -3.67
C GLY A 261 4.92 12.65 -3.50
N LEU A 262 4.29 12.74 -2.32
CA LEU A 262 2.95 12.18 -2.10
C LEU A 262 1.91 12.80 -3.06
N GLU A 263 2.10 14.06 -3.43
CA GLU A 263 1.21 14.76 -4.37
C GLU A 263 1.14 14.09 -5.75
N GLN A 264 2.20 13.42 -6.17
CA GLN A 264 2.30 12.79 -7.49
C GLN A 264 1.47 11.50 -7.58
N LEU A 265 1.09 10.92 -6.43
CA LEU A 265 0.30 9.69 -6.35
C LEU A 265 -1.20 9.92 -6.54
N LEU A 266 -1.65 11.18 -6.48
CA LEU A 266 -3.06 11.53 -6.51
C LEU A 266 -3.67 11.36 -7.92
N PRO A 267 -4.94 10.91 -8.03
CA PRO A 267 -5.58 10.67 -9.32
C PRO A 267 -5.76 11.91 -10.21
N GLU A 268 -6.21 13.02 -9.64
CA GLU A 268 -6.47 14.29 -10.34
C GLU A 268 -5.45 15.34 -9.89
N LEU A 269 -4.44 15.56 -10.72
CA LEU A 269 -3.39 16.55 -10.48
C LEU A 269 -3.14 17.41 -11.72
N LYS A 270 -2.69 18.64 -11.50
CA LYS A 270 -2.23 19.53 -12.57
C LYS A 270 -0.72 19.56 -12.56
N VAL A 271 -0.10 19.21 -13.67
CA VAL A 271 1.35 19.36 -13.85
C VAL A 271 1.69 20.85 -13.81
N ARG A 272 2.55 21.24 -12.87
CA ARG A 272 3.03 22.61 -12.71
C ARG A 272 4.34 22.76 -13.47
N THR A 273 4.38 23.73 -14.38
CA THR A 273 5.65 24.16 -14.97
C THR A 273 6.26 25.24 -14.08
N PRO A 274 7.50 25.06 -13.59
CA PRO A 274 8.15 26.09 -12.79
C PRO A 274 8.32 27.38 -13.60
N THR A 275 8.15 28.53 -12.96
CA THR A 275 8.14 29.84 -13.61
C THR A 275 9.45 30.13 -14.33
N LEU A 276 10.59 29.76 -13.74
CA LEU A 276 11.91 29.87 -14.35
C LEU A 276 12.00 29.08 -15.66
N GLN A 277 11.53 27.83 -15.67
CA GLN A 277 11.54 26.99 -16.86
C GLN A 277 10.58 27.51 -17.92
N ARG A 278 9.41 28.02 -17.53
CA ARG A 278 8.46 28.68 -18.44
C ARG A 278 9.08 29.95 -19.06
N ALA A 279 9.79 30.75 -18.26
CA ALA A 279 10.50 31.93 -18.74
C ALA A 279 11.63 31.56 -19.70
N LEU A 280 12.44 30.55 -19.37
CA LEU A 280 13.49 30.03 -20.26
C LEU A 280 12.90 29.51 -21.58
N LEU A 281 11.77 28.81 -21.52
CA LEU A 281 11.07 28.32 -22.71
C LEU A 281 10.60 29.49 -23.59
N ASN A 282 9.97 30.51 -23.00
CA ASN A 282 9.59 31.73 -23.70
C ASN A 282 10.80 32.47 -24.29
N LEU A 283 11.93 32.52 -23.57
CA LEU A 283 13.16 33.17 -24.03
C LEU A 283 13.74 32.44 -25.25
N THR A 284 13.85 31.11 -25.18
CA THR A 284 14.35 30.32 -26.33
C THR A 284 13.43 30.40 -27.54
N LEU A 285 12.11 30.44 -27.32
CA LEU A 285 11.13 30.70 -28.37
C LEU A 285 11.34 32.09 -29.00
N LEU A 286 11.55 33.13 -28.18
CA LEU A 286 11.78 34.49 -28.64
C LEU A 286 13.07 34.61 -29.46
N VAL A 287 14.20 34.14 -28.91
CA VAL A 287 15.51 34.21 -29.57
C VAL A 287 15.49 33.45 -30.89
N SER A 288 14.94 32.22 -30.90
CA SER A 288 14.84 31.45 -32.14
C SER A 288 13.87 32.07 -33.15
N GLY A 289 12.79 32.71 -32.69
CA GLY A 289 11.85 33.45 -33.54
C GLY A 289 12.50 34.66 -34.21
N VAL A 290 13.28 35.45 -33.48
CA VAL A 290 14.02 36.62 -34.02
C VAL A 290 15.04 36.17 -35.07
N VAL A 291 15.82 35.13 -34.79
CA VAL A 291 16.80 34.59 -35.74
C VAL A 291 16.12 34.12 -37.03
N PHE A 292 14.99 33.42 -36.91
CA PHE A 292 14.22 32.98 -38.08
C PHE A 292 13.64 34.16 -38.87
N PHE A 293 13.11 35.18 -38.19
CA PHE A 293 12.56 36.37 -38.83
C PHE A 293 13.62 37.16 -39.59
N VAL A 294 14.80 37.36 -39.00
CA VAL A 294 15.91 38.07 -39.66
C VAL A 294 16.39 37.29 -40.88
N ASN A 295 16.60 35.97 -40.76
CA ASN A 295 17.17 35.20 -41.87
C ASN A 295 16.16 34.95 -43.00
N VAL A 296 14.95 34.51 -42.68
CA VAL A 296 13.95 34.12 -43.69
C VAL A 296 13.09 35.31 -44.09
N GLY A 297 12.69 36.14 -43.13
CA GLY A 297 11.83 37.31 -43.38
C GLY A 297 12.52 38.37 -44.24
N MET A 298 13.82 38.63 -44.03
CA MET A 298 14.56 39.61 -44.86
C MET A 298 14.74 39.16 -46.30
N VAL A 299 14.94 37.85 -46.53
CA VAL A 299 15.02 37.26 -47.87
C VAL A 299 13.66 37.37 -48.58
N VAL A 300 12.57 37.04 -47.89
CA VAL A 300 11.20 37.17 -48.45
C VAL A 300 10.85 38.63 -48.77
N LEU A 301 11.27 39.58 -47.93
CA LEU A 301 11.01 40.99 -48.17
C LEU A 301 11.79 41.52 -49.40
N SER A 302 13.04 41.09 -49.55
CA SER A 302 13.93 41.53 -50.63
C SER A 302 13.57 40.91 -51.99
N ASP A 303 13.31 39.60 -52.03
CA ASP A 303 13.17 38.87 -53.30
C ASP A 303 11.71 38.72 -53.75
N LEU A 304 10.77 38.53 -52.83
CA LEU A 304 9.36 38.25 -53.15
C LEU A 304 8.47 39.51 -53.12
N LYS A 305 9.01 40.67 -52.71
CA LYS A 305 8.30 41.96 -52.60
C LYS A 305 6.93 41.85 -51.90
N MET A 306 6.83 40.94 -50.92
CA MET A 306 5.58 40.69 -50.20
C MET A 306 5.26 41.88 -49.27
N ALA A 307 3.97 42.21 -49.13
CA ALA A 307 3.53 43.25 -48.19
C ALA A 307 3.98 42.92 -46.75
N THR A 308 4.53 43.91 -46.04
CA THR A 308 5.04 43.75 -44.66
C THR A 308 3.97 43.24 -43.70
N SER A 309 2.73 43.68 -43.87
CA SER A 309 1.58 43.22 -43.08
C SER A 309 1.30 41.72 -43.24
N LEU A 310 1.40 41.20 -44.47
CA LEU A 310 1.22 39.78 -44.76
C LEU A 310 2.38 38.94 -44.19
N LEU A 311 3.62 39.45 -44.27
CA LEU A 311 4.79 38.80 -43.67
C LEU A 311 4.65 38.65 -42.15
N PHE A 312 4.24 39.72 -41.45
CA PHE A 312 4.01 39.65 -40.00
C PHE A 312 2.86 38.70 -39.63
N LEU A 313 1.79 38.65 -40.43
CA LEU A 313 0.69 37.70 -40.23
C LEU A 313 1.18 36.25 -40.35
N LEU A 314 1.90 35.92 -41.43
CA LEU A 314 2.44 34.59 -41.65
C LEU A 314 3.45 34.20 -40.56
N PHE A 315 4.30 35.14 -40.14
CA PHE A 315 5.24 34.93 -39.06
C PHE A 315 4.52 34.68 -37.72
N ALA A 316 3.47 35.44 -37.40
CA ALA A 316 2.67 35.22 -36.20
C ALA A 316 2.00 33.84 -36.18
N ILE A 317 1.44 33.40 -37.32
CA ILE A 317 0.87 32.05 -37.47
C ILE A 317 1.95 30.98 -37.27
N PHE A 318 3.10 31.13 -37.92
CA PHE A 318 4.23 30.20 -37.79
C PHE A 318 4.73 30.12 -36.33
N MET A 319 4.90 31.26 -35.67
CA MET A 319 5.30 31.33 -34.26
C MET A 319 4.24 30.71 -33.34
N GLY A 320 2.95 30.91 -33.62
CA GLY A 320 1.86 30.24 -32.90
C GLY A 320 1.93 28.72 -33.01
N LEU A 321 2.17 28.19 -34.21
CA LEU A 321 2.34 26.74 -34.44
C LEU A 321 3.60 26.20 -33.74
N ARG A 322 4.73 26.91 -33.82
CA ARG A 322 5.99 26.55 -33.16
C ARG A 322 5.85 26.55 -31.64
N ALA A 323 5.23 27.58 -31.07
CA ALA A 323 4.93 27.66 -29.65
C ALA A 323 4.06 26.47 -29.23
N SER A 324 2.96 26.22 -29.93
CA SER A 324 2.07 25.08 -29.65
C SER A 324 2.83 23.75 -29.65
N LYS A 325 3.68 23.48 -30.66
CA LYS A 325 4.50 22.25 -30.69
C LYS A 325 5.50 22.18 -29.54
N MET A 326 6.20 23.27 -29.22
CA MET A 326 7.22 23.28 -28.16
C MET A 326 6.63 23.07 -26.77
N PHE A 327 5.55 23.80 -26.44
CA PHE A 327 4.81 23.64 -25.19
C PHE A 327 4.12 22.28 -25.10
N GLY A 328 3.53 21.81 -26.21
CA GLY A 328 2.90 20.49 -26.30
C GLY A 328 3.90 19.37 -26.04
N GLN A 329 5.08 19.41 -26.67
CA GLN A 329 6.13 18.42 -26.48
C GLN A 329 6.68 18.41 -25.05
N ARG A 330 6.85 19.57 -24.41
CA ARG A 330 7.26 19.65 -23.01
C ARG A 330 6.22 19.04 -22.07
N ARG A 331 4.94 19.33 -22.30
CA ARG A 331 3.84 18.75 -21.52
C ARG A 331 3.74 17.24 -21.70
N SER A 332 3.94 16.73 -22.91
CA SER A 332 3.91 15.28 -23.16
C SER A 332 5.07 14.55 -22.48
N VAL A 333 6.27 15.13 -22.46
CA VAL A 333 7.42 14.55 -21.74
C VAL A 333 7.17 14.49 -20.24
N GLN A 334 6.69 15.59 -19.63
CA GLN A 334 6.35 15.60 -18.20
C GLN A 334 5.24 14.61 -17.85
N ALA A 335 4.22 14.49 -18.71
CA ALA A 335 3.14 13.52 -18.52
C ALA A 335 3.67 12.07 -18.63
N LEU A 336 4.59 11.82 -19.57
CA LEU A 336 5.22 10.51 -19.75
C LEU A 336 6.11 10.14 -18.55
N GLU A 337 6.88 11.08 -18.02
CA GLU A 337 7.70 10.88 -16.82
C GLU A 337 6.84 10.54 -15.60
N LEU A 338 5.76 11.28 -15.37
CA LEU A 338 4.79 10.98 -14.32
C LEU A 338 4.16 9.59 -14.50
N ALA A 339 3.74 9.27 -15.73
CA ALA A 339 3.16 7.96 -16.04
C ALA A 339 4.15 6.81 -15.80
N HIS A 340 5.41 6.98 -16.20
CA HIS A 340 6.48 6.02 -15.95
C HIS A 340 6.70 5.84 -14.44
N MET A 341 6.75 6.94 -13.68
CA MET A 341 6.86 6.89 -12.21
C MET A 341 5.72 6.09 -11.59
N LEU A 342 4.47 6.41 -11.95
CA LEU A 342 3.30 5.73 -11.42
C LEU A 342 3.27 4.26 -11.81
N TYR A 343 3.65 3.92 -13.04
CA TYR A 343 3.70 2.54 -13.52
C TYR A 343 4.67 1.68 -12.70
N TYR A 344 5.91 2.14 -12.49
CA TYR A 344 6.89 1.35 -11.76
C TYR A 344 6.69 1.36 -10.24
N ARG A 345 6.00 2.36 -9.68
CA ARG A 345 5.71 2.43 -8.25
C ARG A 345 4.37 1.80 -7.85
N SER A 346 3.39 1.73 -8.73
CA SER A 346 2.11 1.08 -8.43
C SER A 346 2.33 -0.41 -8.17
N THR A 347 1.81 -0.92 -7.05
CA THR A 347 1.92 -2.35 -6.70
C THR A 347 0.61 -3.09 -6.84
N SER A 348 -0.52 -2.45 -6.53
CA SER A 348 -1.85 -3.05 -6.59
C SER A 348 -2.93 -1.97 -6.65
N ASN A 349 -4.03 -2.28 -7.31
CA ASN A 349 -5.17 -1.39 -7.53
C ASN A 349 -6.47 -2.03 -7.01
N ASN A 350 -7.39 -1.21 -6.49
CA ASN A 350 -8.77 -1.57 -6.21
C ASN A 350 -8.93 -2.91 -5.49
N SER A 351 -9.60 -3.92 -6.07
CA SER A 351 -9.85 -5.21 -5.44
C SER A 351 -8.57 -6.00 -5.11
N GLU A 352 -7.53 -5.90 -5.96
CA GLU A 352 -6.24 -6.56 -5.73
C GLU A 352 -5.54 -6.02 -4.50
N LEU A 353 -5.73 -4.73 -4.20
CA LEU A 353 -5.18 -4.11 -2.99
C LEU A 353 -5.81 -4.74 -1.73
N LEU A 354 -7.11 -5.04 -1.74
CA LEU A 354 -7.77 -5.69 -0.61
C LEU A 354 -7.15 -7.06 -0.32
N SER A 355 -6.94 -7.87 -1.36
CA SER A 355 -6.29 -9.18 -1.28
C SER A 355 -4.84 -9.06 -0.79
N ALA A 356 -4.08 -8.10 -1.32
CA ALA A 356 -2.69 -7.86 -0.92
C ALA A 356 -2.57 -7.41 0.54
N LEU A 357 -3.51 -6.58 1.02
CA LEU A 357 -3.56 -6.14 2.42
C LEU A 357 -3.95 -7.26 3.36
N ALA A 358 -4.92 -8.10 3.00
CA ALA A 358 -5.31 -9.27 3.79
C ALA A 358 -4.15 -10.25 3.95
N LEU A 359 -3.46 -10.57 2.86
CA LEU A 359 -2.28 -11.43 2.88
C LEU A 359 -1.15 -10.82 3.73
N ARG A 360 -0.92 -9.51 3.62
CA ARG A 360 0.11 -8.84 4.42
C ARG A 360 -0.25 -8.84 5.91
N ALA A 361 -1.50 -8.55 6.27
CA ALA A 361 -1.98 -8.60 7.65
C ALA A 361 -1.81 -10.00 8.25
N GLN A 362 -2.14 -11.05 7.48
CA GLN A 362 -1.91 -12.44 7.88
C GLN A 362 -0.44 -12.71 8.16
N ILE A 363 0.44 -12.36 7.23
CA ILE A 363 1.87 -12.61 7.37
C ILE A 363 2.46 -11.88 8.58
N GLU A 364 2.10 -10.62 8.81
CA GLU A 364 2.59 -9.86 9.97
C GLU A 364 2.03 -10.42 11.28
N HIS A 365 0.75 -10.81 11.34
CA HIS A 365 0.17 -11.52 12.49
C HIS A 365 0.98 -12.78 12.82
N THR A 366 1.22 -13.65 11.84
CA THR A 366 1.99 -14.89 12.05
C THR A 366 3.39 -14.60 12.60
N LYS A 367 4.11 -13.60 12.06
CA LYS A 367 5.43 -13.21 12.56
C LYS A 367 5.37 -12.72 14.00
N GLU A 368 4.40 -11.88 14.34
CA GLU A 368 4.22 -11.35 15.69
C GLU A 368 3.92 -12.46 16.70
N ALA A 369 3.06 -13.42 16.33
CA ALA A 369 2.78 -14.58 17.15
C ALA A 369 4.02 -15.48 17.35
N LEU A 370 4.80 -15.74 16.29
CA LEU A 370 6.03 -16.54 16.37
C LEU A 370 7.10 -15.89 17.27
N LEU A 371 7.28 -14.57 17.13
CA LEU A 371 8.17 -13.79 17.99
C LEU A 371 7.70 -13.83 19.44
N ALA A 372 6.43 -13.53 19.69
CA ALA A 372 5.89 -13.55 21.04
C ALA A 372 6.04 -14.92 21.71
N HIS A 373 5.73 -16.01 21.00
CA HIS A 373 5.83 -17.37 21.54
C HIS A 373 7.27 -17.71 21.93
N SER A 374 8.22 -17.41 21.04
CA SER A 374 9.63 -17.76 21.25
C SER A 374 10.29 -16.94 22.36
N PHE A 375 9.95 -15.65 22.47
CA PHE A 375 10.50 -14.79 23.52
C PHE A 375 9.87 -15.08 24.89
N LEU A 376 8.56 -15.35 24.95
CA LEU A 376 7.90 -15.71 26.21
C LEU A 376 8.43 -17.02 26.79
N ALA A 377 8.79 -18.00 25.95
CA ALA A 377 9.41 -19.25 26.39
C ALA A 377 10.77 -19.02 27.11
N ARG A 378 11.42 -17.87 26.90
CA ARG A 378 12.71 -17.51 27.53
C ARG A 378 12.57 -16.60 28.74
N ARG A 379 11.36 -16.17 29.09
CA ARG A 379 11.17 -15.21 30.17
C ARG A 379 11.65 -15.84 31.49
N PRO A 380 12.48 -15.15 32.30
CA PRO A 380 12.90 -15.67 33.60
C PRO A 380 11.68 -15.94 34.50
N GLU A 381 11.63 -17.12 35.12
CA GLU A 381 10.46 -17.64 35.88
C GLU A 381 10.01 -16.76 37.08
N GLY A 382 10.71 -15.69 37.43
CA GLY A 382 10.35 -14.75 38.50
C GLY A 382 9.63 -13.47 38.07
N MET A 383 9.46 -13.22 36.76
CA MET A 383 8.89 -11.97 36.23
C MET A 383 7.41 -12.13 35.85
N CYS A 384 6.56 -12.79 36.63
CA CYS A 384 5.09 -12.78 36.36
C CYS A 384 4.46 -11.45 36.77
N GLY A 385 4.79 -10.38 36.05
CA GLY A 385 4.18 -9.06 36.19
C GLY A 385 2.86 -8.94 35.43
N PRO A 386 2.10 -7.84 35.63
CA PRO A 386 0.88 -7.54 34.87
C PRO A 386 1.09 -7.64 33.34
N PRO A 387 0.00 -7.83 32.57
CA PRO A 387 0.08 -8.01 31.12
C PRO A 387 0.74 -6.82 30.40
N GLU A 388 0.60 -5.61 30.97
CA GLU A 388 1.23 -4.39 30.44
C GLU A 388 2.76 -4.43 30.55
N GLU A 389 3.31 -4.82 31.70
CA GLU A 389 4.75 -4.99 31.88
C GLU A 389 5.30 -6.08 30.97
N THR A 390 4.54 -7.18 30.83
CA THR A 390 4.87 -8.27 29.92
C THR A 390 4.94 -7.77 28.47
N SER A 391 3.98 -6.95 28.05
CA SER A 391 3.94 -6.38 26.70
C SER A 391 5.11 -5.45 26.42
N ARG A 392 5.48 -4.62 27.41
CA ARG A 392 6.58 -3.66 27.31
C ARG A 392 7.93 -4.37 27.27
N TRP A 393 8.11 -5.40 28.10
CA TRP A 393 9.29 -6.25 28.08
C TRP A 393 9.44 -6.95 26.74
N LEU A 394 8.36 -7.59 26.25
CA LEU A 394 8.36 -8.28 24.97
C LEU A 394 8.72 -7.33 23.83
N GLN A 395 8.14 -6.13 23.84
CA GLN A 395 8.45 -5.10 22.85
C GLN A 395 9.94 -4.76 22.84
N LEU A 396 10.53 -4.41 23.98
CA LEU A 396 11.93 -4.00 24.05
C LEU A 396 12.90 -5.11 23.61
N GLU A 397 12.67 -6.34 24.06
CA GLU A 397 13.54 -7.48 23.70
C GLU A 397 13.44 -7.85 22.22
N VAL A 398 12.23 -7.85 21.66
CA VAL A 398 12.02 -8.12 20.23
C VAL A 398 12.60 -7.01 19.37
N GLU A 399 12.38 -5.73 19.71
CA GLU A 399 12.96 -4.60 18.96
C GLU A 399 14.50 -4.65 18.97
N LYS A 400 15.10 -4.95 20.12
CA LYS A 400 16.55 -5.10 20.26
C LYS A 400 17.09 -6.26 19.41
N TRP A 401 16.39 -7.40 19.44
CA TRP A 401 16.78 -8.56 18.64
C TRP A 401 16.63 -8.31 17.13
N LEU A 402 15.53 -7.69 16.70
CA LEU A 402 15.31 -7.31 15.30
C LEU A 402 16.38 -6.34 14.80
N LEU A 403 16.80 -5.38 15.65
CA LEU A 403 17.90 -4.47 15.33
C LEU A 403 19.23 -5.23 15.16
N ALA A 404 19.54 -6.16 16.07
CA ALA A 404 20.76 -6.96 16.01
C ALA A 404 20.82 -7.87 14.76
N GLN A 405 19.69 -8.46 14.36
CA GLN A 405 19.63 -9.39 13.23
C GLN A 405 19.50 -8.71 11.87
N SER A 406 18.76 -7.59 11.79
CA SER A 406 18.43 -6.94 10.51
C SER A 406 19.20 -5.66 10.24
N GLY A 407 19.75 -5.02 11.28
CA GLY A 407 20.32 -3.67 11.21
C GLY A 407 19.30 -2.55 11.06
N TYR A 408 17.99 -2.85 11.12
CA TYR A 408 16.92 -1.85 11.03
C TYR A 408 16.21 -1.67 12.38
N GLU A 409 15.94 -0.42 12.74
CA GLU A 409 15.07 -0.08 13.86
C GLU A 409 13.61 -0.31 13.46
N VAL A 410 13.00 -1.36 14.01
CA VAL A 410 11.59 -1.71 13.79
C VAL A 410 10.83 -1.45 15.09
N ALA A 411 9.69 -0.75 15.02
CA ALA A 411 8.76 -0.58 16.12
C ALA A 411 7.82 -1.80 16.19
N PHE A 412 7.95 -2.60 17.24
CA PHE A 412 7.18 -3.81 17.44
C PHE A 412 6.02 -3.56 18.42
N ASN A 413 4.83 -4.10 18.13
CA ASN A 413 3.68 -3.95 19.03
C ASN A 413 3.57 -5.15 19.98
N GLY A 414 4.17 -5.03 21.18
CA GLY A 414 4.16 -6.10 22.17
C GLY A 414 2.75 -6.47 22.67
N SER A 415 1.86 -5.49 22.85
CA SER A 415 0.50 -5.75 23.36
C SER A 415 -0.36 -6.48 22.34
N ARG A 416 -0.25 -6.12 21.06
CA ARG A 416 -0.91 -6.83 19.96
C ARG A 416 -0.38 -8.27 19.81
N ALA A 417 0.93 -8.45 19.87
CA ALA A 417 1.53 -9.78 19.76
C ALA A 417 1.09 -10.73 20.90
N LEU A 418 0.96 -10.21 22.14
CA LEU A 418 0.40 -10.97 23.26
C LEU A 418 -1.08 -11.31 23.05
N ALA A 419 -1.87 -10.36 22.55
CA ALA A 419 -3.28 -10.59 22.26
C ALA A 419 -3.46 -11.70 21.20
N HIS A 420 -2.59 -11.76 20.19
CA HIS A 420 -2.57 -12.84 19.20
C HIS A 420 -2.33 -14.21 19.85
N LEU A 421 -1.36 -14.31 20.76
CA LEU A 421 -1.10 -15.56 21.47
C LEU A 421 -2.28 -15.99 22.35
N GLN A 422 -2.87 -15.05 23.10
CA GLN A 422 -4.01 -15.32 23.96
C GLN A 422 -5.20 -15.85 23.14
N ALA A 423 -5.42 -15.30 21.93
CA ALA A 423 -6.47 -15.76 21.03
C ALA A 423 -6.22 -17.17 20.45
N LEU A 424 -4.94 -17.58 20.30
CA LEU A 424 -4.55 -18.88 19.75
C LEU A 424 -4.47 -20.00 20.80
N THR A 425 -4.36 -19.64 22.09
CA THR A 425 -4.18 -20.60 23.20
C THR A 425 -5.32 -21.63 23.30
N PRO A 426 -6.61 -21.26 23.17
CA PRO A 426 -7.73 -22.22 23.30
C PRO A 426 -7.78 -23.28 22.19
N SER A 427 -7.17 -23.03 21.03
CA SER A 427 -7.20 -23.92 19.88
C SER A 427 -5.95 -24.81 19.75
N MET A 428 -4.93 -24.63 20.60
CA MET A 428 -3.71 -25.44 20.54
C MET A 428 -4.01 -26.93 20.77
N GLY A 429 -3.52 -27.79 19.87
CA GLY A 429 -3.72 -29.25 19.92
C GLY A 429 -4.99 -29.76 19.25
N LEU A 430 -5.87 -28.88 18.75
CA LEU A 430 -7.09 -29.26 18.01
C LEU A 430 -6.86 -29.41 16.49
N TYR A 431 -5.64 -29.16 16.01
CA TYR A 431 -5.33 -29.09 14.58
C TYR A 431 -3.97 -29.74 14.21
N PRO A 432 -3.81 -30.35 13.02
CA PRO A 432 -4.84 -30.63 12.00
C PRO A 432 -5.86 -31.66 12.48
N PRO A 433 -7.15 -31.55 12.10
CA PRO A 433 -8.11 -32.59 12.43
C PRO A 433 -7.60 -33.91 11.85
N PRO A 434 -7.74 -35.02 12.60
CA PRO A 434 -7.33 -36.33 12.10
C PRO A 434 -8.06 -36.61 10.77
N GLY A 435 -7.30 -36.84 9.70
CA GLY A 435 -7.84 -37.13 8.36
C GLY A 435 -7.68 -36.03 7.31
N PHE A 436 -7.07 -34.88 7.61
CA PHE A 436 -6.73 -33.91 6.56
C PHE A 436 -5.68 -34.53 5.61
N PRO A 437 -5.91 -34.57 4.29
CA PRO A 437 -4.99 -35.18 3.35
C PRO A 437 -3.65 -34.43 3.39
N LYS A 438 -2.59 -35.13 3.75
CA LYS A 438 -1.22 -34.61 3.59
C LYS A 438 -0.94 -34.63 2.09
N LEU A 439 -0.81 -33.45 1.49
CA LEU A 439 -0.31 -33.34 0.13
C LEU A 439 1.19 -33.68 0.18
N ASP A 440 1.57 -34.82 -0.40
CA ASP A 440 2.98 -35.18 -0.53
C ASP A 440 3.69 -34.12 -1.38
N PRO A 441 4.78 -33.50 -0.88
CA PRO A 441 5.58 -32.59 -1.68
C PRO A 441 6.31 -33.39 -2.74
N LEU A 442 5.73 -33.46 -3.95
CA LEU A 442 6.31 -34.01 -5.18
C LEU A 442 7.03 -35.35 -4.98
N ALA A 443 6.27 -36.45 -5.05
CA ALA A 443 6.87 -37.75 -5.33
C ALA A 443 7.74 -37.60 -6.60
N PRO A 444 9.05 -37.93 -6.56
CA PRO A 444 9.83 -37.97 -7.77
C PRO A 444 9.16 -38.99 -8.69
N VAL A 445 8.81 -38.55 -9.90
CA VAL A 445 8.32 -39.42 -10.95
C VAL A 445 9.40 -40.49 -11.14
N THR A 446 9.20 -41.67 -10.56
CA THR A 446 9.93 -42.87 -10.94
C THR A 446 9.53 -43.14 -12.37
N SER A 447 10.39 -42.73 -13.29
CA SER A 447 10.38 -43.19 -14.67
C SER A 447 10.44 -44.70 -14.67
N GLU A 448 9.30 -45.36 -14.93
CA GLU A 448 9.26 -46.76 -15.31
C GLU A 448 9.98 -46.90 -16.66
N SER A 449 11.29 -47.16 -16.62
CA SER A 449 12.03 -47.69 -17.75
C SER A 449 12.37 -49.15 -17.46
N SER A 450 11.54 -50.06 -17.96
CA SER A 450 11.94 -51.43 -18.32
C SER A 450 10.84 -52.04 -19.17
N GLN A 451 10.76 -51.62 -20.44
CA GLN A 451 10.19 -52.46 -21.48
C GLN A 451 11.05 -53.72 -21.58
N ALA A 452 10.44 -54.85 -21.23
CA ALA A 452 10.99 -56.17 -21.43
C ALA A 452 11.34 -56.39 -22.91
N ALA A 453 12.57 -56.85 -23.16
CA ALA A 453 12.99 -57.37 -24.44
C ALA A 453 12.15 -58.62 -24.80
N PRO A 454 11.70 -58.79 -26.06
CA PRO A 454 11.05 -60.02 -26.48
C PRO A 454 12.11 -61.12 -26.65
N SER A 455 11.90 -62.23 -25.96
CA SER A 455 12.65 -63.47 -26.14
C SER A 455 12.41 -64.04 -27.53
N SER A 456 13.45 -64.08 -28.36
CA SER A 456 13.52 -64.89 -29.57
C SER A 456 14.02 -66.30 -29.22
N SER A 457 13.21 -67.34 -29.42
CA SER A 457 13.70 -68.69 -29.69
C SER A 457 12.66 -69.53 -30.41
N ASN A 458 13.01 -69.94 -31.63
CA ASN A 458 12.70 -71.21 -32.30
C ASN A 458 11.28 -71.78 -32.20
N ASN A 459 10.49 -71.61 -33.27
CA ASN A 459 10.23 -72.66 -34.25
C ASN A 459 9.62 -72.08 -35.52
#